data_AF-A0A7X6S095-F1
#
_entry.id   AF-A0A7X6S095-F1
#
_cell.length_a   1.000
_cell.length_b   1.000
_cell.length_c   1.000
_cell.angle_alpha   90.00
_cell.angle_beta   90.00
_cell.angle_gamma   90.00
#
_symmetry.space_group_name_H-M   'P 1'
#
loop_
_entity.id
_entity.type
_entity.pdbx_description
1 polymer ?
#
loop_
_entity_poly.entity_id
_entity_poly.type
_entity_poly.pdbx_seq_one_letter_code
_entity_poly.pdbx_strand_id
1 'polypeptide(L)'
;MISRFATCCRALGLTVNDRQRPADLDAARTGFAGLTRIAHDHCDAWTGLAAAGDVSGPVIDAVWRTRGSAGLLQRQIDLAAGDLGFTYDSGLYLQFRAVDVDDFQLAYAARRYASGARAEADALVAELLARRPGWLNATWLRVVFNHHSERWSDVVRLLTPVVTNPSLDEVAAHAARITLGIALARLGMLAPALSYLEDPSGPIAVAALDGALAKALTLRAQGEDEDANEVLQDLFAAHPENKQVEEALLDPTFGLLITTAARIEARSDPWDPETEPTESDFVDPGAKERKAHLLVEAEAELAEFIGLEEVKFQVARLKSSVAMSIRRQERGLAVAQRTNHLVFAGPPGTGKTTIARVVAKIYCGLGLLKKETVREVHRADLIGQHIGETEAKTNAIIDSALDGVLFLDEAYALVSTGAKNDFGLVAIDTLLARMENDRDRLVVIVAGYRKDLDMFLDTNEGLRSRFTRSIDFPSYSSSELVEIAERMAEKRDSTFEKAAHDDMERLFGYLAEATMPDANGVPRRSLDIAGNGRFVRNLVERSEEEREYRLDHSDHDDFTDEEMMTITAGDVTSSAAPLLRGLGLTVPE
;
A
#
# COMPACT_ATOMS: atom_id res chain seq x y z
N MET A 1 5.30 62.35 15.94
CA MET A 1 5.23 60.91 15.60
C MET A 1 6.29 60.54 14.55
N ILE A 2 6.20 61.08 13.33
CA ILE A 2 7.10 60.81 12.18
C ILE A 2 8.60 60.90 12.52
N SER A 3 9.04 62.00 13.13
CA SER A 3 10.46 62.18 13.52
C SER A 3 10.95 61.11 14.53
N ARG A 4 10.05 60.64 15.42
CA ARG A 4 10.38 59.55 16.36
C ARG A 4 10.47 58.22 15.62
N PHE A 5 9.54 57.93 14.72
CA PHE A 5 9.57 56.75 13.85
C PHE A 5 10.87 56.70 13.03
N ALA A 6 11.24 57.78 12.32
CA ALA A 6 12.52 57.88 11.59
C ALA A 6 13.76 57.65 12.47
N THR A 7 13.72 58.09 13.73
CA THR A 7 14.81 57.86 14.68
C THR A 7 14.88 56.39 15.12
N CYS A 8 13.73 55.74 15.32
CA CYS A 8 13.66 54.33 15.66
C CYS A 8 14.07 53.44 14.46
N CYS A 9 13.64 53.75 13.23
CA CYS A 9 14.10 53.04 12.02
C CYS A 9 15.60 53.13 11.83
N ARG A 10 16.20 54.31 12.04
CA ARG A 10 17.67 54.43 12.07
C ARG A 10 18.28 53.57 13.18
N ALA A 11 17.61 53.39 14.32
CA ALA A 11 18.11 52.53 15.41
C ALA A 11 18.18 51.07 15.00
N LEU A 12 17.27 50.63 14.13
CA LEU A 12 17.31 49.30 13.50
C LEU A 12 18.42 49.16 12.45
N GLY A 13 19.19 50.23 12.19
CA GLY A 13 20.20 50.23 11.14
C GLY A 13 19.64 50.47 9.73
N LEU A 14 18.38 50.86 9.60
CA LEU A 14 17.77 51.19 8.31
C LEU A 14 18.22 52.57 7.83
N THR A 15 18.37 52.70 6.51
CA THR A 15 18.70 53.98 5.87
C THR A 15 17.43 54.83 5.77
N VAL A 16 17.47 56.04 6.34
CA VAL A 16 16.36 56.99 6.27
C VAL A 16 16.91 58.34 5.84
N ASN A 17 16.42 58.89 4.73
CA ASN A 17 16.91 60.15 4.14
C ASN A 17 18.45 60.17 3.96
N ASP A 18 18.99 59.12 3.33
CA ASP A 18 20.44 58.90 3.09
C ASP A 18 21.31 58.84 4.36
N ARG A 19 20.70 58.64 5.53
CA ARG A 19 21.40 58.51 6.80
C ARG A 19 21.20 57.13 7.39
N GLN A 20 22.30 56.45 7.66
CA GLN A 20 22.35 55.15 8.34
C GLN A 20 23.21 55.27 9.60
N ARG A 21 22.88 54.49 10.63
CA ARG A 21 23.74 54.31 11.81
C ARG A 21 23.88 52.82 12.10
N PRO A 22 24.92 52.38 12.84
CA PRO A 22 25.00 51.02 13.34
C PRO A 22 23.72 50.63 14.09
N ALA A 23 23.26 49.40 13.91
CA ALA A 23 22.06 48.91 14.58
C ALA A 23 22.28 48.84 16.10
N ASP A 24 21.31 49.38 16.84
CA ASP A 24 21.21 49.34 18.30
C ASP A 24 19.80 48.85 18.62
N LEU A 25 19.65 47.53 18.76
CA LEU A 25 18.36 46.88 18.91
C LEU A 25 17.68 47.21 20.24
N ASP A 26 18.44 47.48 21.31
CA ASP A 26 17.90 47.87 22.61
C ASP A 26 17.33 49.29 22.56
N ALA A 27 18.04 50.22 21.91
CA ALA A 27 17.53 51.57 21.66
C ALA A 27 16.34 51.55 20.70
N ALA A 28 16.37 50.69 19.67
CA ALA A 28 15.24 50.49 18.75
C ALA A 28 14.00 50.00 19.50
N ARG A 29 14.16 48.94 20.32
CA ARG A 29 13.07 48.33 21.10
C ARG A 29 12.46 49.33 22.07
N THR A 30 13.29 50.05 22.82
CA THR A 30 12.84 51.10 23.74
C THR A 30 12.09 52.22 23.00
N GLY A 31 12.63 52.65 21.86
CA GLY A 31 12.04 53.69 21.02
C GLY A 31 10.68 53.28 20.45
N PHE A 32 10.59 52.09 19.87
CA PHE A 32 9.34 51.55 19.31
C PHE A 32 8.32 51.22 20.39
N ALA A 33 8.71 50.69 21.55
CA ALA A 33 7.80 50.47 22.67
C ALA A 33 7.21 51.79 23.22
N GLY A 34 7.98 52.88 23.17
CA GLY A 34 7.47 54.22 23.44
C GLY A 34 6.56 54.74 22.32
N LEU A 35 6.88 54.44 21.06
CA LEU A 35 6.11 54.87 19.90
C LEU A 35 4.75 54.18 19.83
N THR A 36 4.66 52.88 20.13
CA THR A 36 3.40 52.12 20.13
C THR A 36 2.40 52.62 21.18
N ARG A 37 2.84 53.32 22.23
CA ARG A 37 1.93 54.01 23.18
C ARG A 37 1.27 55.26 22.59
N ILE A 38 1.92 55.90 21.61
CA ILE A 38 1.49 57.18 21.01
C ILE A 38 0.81 56.94 19.65
N ALA A 39 1.29 55.95 18.91
CA ALA A 39 0.85 55.55 17.57
C ALA A 39 0.31 54.10 17.60
N HIS A 40 -0.52 53.79 18.60
CA HIS A 40 -1.01 52.42 18.86
C HIS A 40 -1.89 51.87 17.73
N ASP A 41 -2.44 52.74 16.89
CA ASP A 41 -3.26 52.46 15.72
C ASP A 41 -2.43 52.33 14.42
N HIS A 42 -1.12 52.59 14.46
CA HIS A 42 -0.22 52.49 13.32
C HIS A 42 0.57 51.18 13.32
N CYS A 43 0.36 50.36 12.27
CA CYS A 43 1.02 49.07 12.07
C CYS A 43 2.54 49.18 12.08
N ASP A 44 3.10 50.17 11.38
CA ASP A 44 4.55 50.32 11.25
C ASP A 44 5.27 50.51 12.61
N ALA A 45 4.60 51.08 13.62
CA ALA A 45 5.15 51.20 14.96
C ALA A 45 5.29 49.83 15.64
N TRP A 46 4.30 48.96 15.45
CA TRP A 46 4.32 47.58 15.96
C TRP A 46 5.25 46.69 15.15
N THR A 47 5.28 46.82 13.82
CA THR A 47 6.23 46.12 12.94
C THR A 47 7.67 46.48 13.32
N GLY A 48 7.95 47.75 13.64
CA GLY A 48 9.27 48.17 14.12
C GLY A 48 9.61 47.65 15.52
N LEU A 49 8.63 47.51 16.42
CA LEU A 49 8.84 46.86 17.71
C LEU A 49 9.19 45.37 17.55
N ALA A 50 8.48 44.67 16.65
CA ALA A 50 8.79 43.29 16.30
C ALA A 50 10.16 43.16 15.62
N ALA A 51 10.52 44.09 14.74
CA ALA A 51 11.83 44.14 14.08
C ALA A 51 12.98 44.36 15.09
N ALA A 52 12.70 45.03 16.21
CA ALA A 52 13.64 45.17 17.33
C ALA A 52 13.71 43.92 18.25
N GLY A 53 13.05 42.83 17.86
CA GLY A 53 13.11 41.52 18.48
C GLY A 53 12.00 41.22 19.51
N ASP A 54 10.98 42.08 19.65
CA ASP A 54 9.79 41.75 20.45
C ASP A 54 8.70 41.12 19.57
N VAL A 55 8.85 39.83 19.31
CA VAL A 55 7.87 38.99 18.58
C VAL A 55 6.88 38.32 19.53
N SER A 56 6.64 38.93 20.70
CA SER A 56 5.67 38.40 21.66
C SER A 56 4.26 38.42 21.07
N GLY A 57 3.40 37.58 21.64
CA GLY A 57 2.02 37.49 21.20
C GLY A 57 1.33 38.86 21.09
N PRO A 58 1.24 39.65 22.16
CA PRO A 58 0.58 40.96 22.11
C PRO A 58 1.05 41.88 20.97
N VAL A 59 2.33 41.82 20.59
CA VAL A 59 2.87 42.60 19.48
C VAL A 59 2.35 42.09 18.13
N ILE A 60 2.39 40.78 17.88
CA ILE A 60 1.86 40.19 16.64
C ILE A 60 0.35 40.42 16.50
N ASP A 61 -0.42 40.35 17.60
CA ASP A 61 -1.85 40.74 17.61
C ASP A 61 -2.03 42.19 17.15
N ALA A 62 -1.18 43.08 17.66
CA ALA A 62 -1.28 44.49 17.38
C ALA A 62 -0.91 44.79 15.92
N VAL A 63 0.13 44.16 15.37
CA VAL A 63 0.48 44.21 13.93
C VAL A 63 -0.73 43.80 13.10
N TRP A 64 -1.32 42.62 13.38
CA TRP A 64 -2.46 42.13 12.61
C TRP A 64 -3.69 43.03 12.73
N ARG A 65 -4.01 43.51 13.93
CA ARG A 65 -5.14 44.41 14.18
C ARG A 65 -5.01 45.73 13.43
N THR A 66 -3.79 46.26 13.33
CA THR A 66 -3.52 47.58 12.74
C THR A 66 -3.10 47.51 11.26
N ARG A 67 -3.04 46.31 10.66
CA ARG A 67 -2.58 46.06 9.28
C ARG A 67 -3.12 46.98 8.19
N GLY A 68 -4.34 47.52 8.35
CA GLY A 68 -4.92 48.48 7.40
C GLY A 68 -4.13 49.79 7.26
N SER A 69 -3.23 50.08 8.22
CA SER A 69 -2.33 51.23 8.23
C SER A 69 -0.89 50.91 7.81
N ALA A 70 -0.61 49.68 7.36
CA ALA A 70 0.73 49.23 6.98
C ALA A 70 1.34 50.12 5.89
N GLY A 71 2.61 50.50 6.08
CA GLY A 71 3.37 51.34 5.18
C GLY A 71 3.01 52.83 5.20
N LEU A 72 2.09 53.30 6.05
CA LEU A 72 1.75 54.73 6.13
C LEU A 72 2.89 55.58 6.69
N LEU A 73 3.52 55.15 7.80
CA LEU A 73 4.66 55.86 8.39
C LEU A 73 5.93 55.64 7.56
N GLN A 74 6.10 54.47 6.94
CA GLN A 74 7.22 54.17 6.05
C GLN A 74 7.28 55.14 4.87
N ARG A 75 6.13 55.40 4.22
CA ARG A 75 6.03 56.38 3.11
C ARG A 75 6.32 57.82 3.52
N GLN A 76 6.11 58.19 4.78
CA GLN A 76 6.36 59.56 5.25
C GLN A 76 7.85 59.84 5.50
N ILE A 77 8.69 58.82 5.47
CA ILE A 77 10.14 58.91 5.68
C ILE A 77 10.93 58.32 4.51
N ASP A 78 10.26 58.12 3.37
CA ASP A 78 10.81 57.54 2.13
C ASP A 78 11.56 56.22 2.35
N LEU A 79 11.05 55.37 3.25
CA LEU A 79 11.61 54.03 3.47
C LEU A 79 11.17 53.08 2.35
N ALA A 80 12.09 52.25 1.84
CA ALA A 80 11.77 51.34 0.74
C ALA A 80 10.83 50.22 1.21
N ALA A 81 9.96 49.77 0.31
CA ALA A 81 9.06 48.65 0.58
C ALA A 81 9.89 47.39 0.87
N GLY A 82 9.61 46.73 1.99
CA GLY A 82 10.33 45.53 2.43
C GLY A 82 11.50 45.79 3.41
N ASP A 83 11.92 47.05 3.60
CA ASP A 83 13.01 47.37 4.53
C ASP A 83 12.62 47.09 5.98
N LEU A 84 11.42 47.54 6.39
CA LEU A 84 10.89 47.30 7.72
C LEU A 84 10.13 45.98 7.76
N GLY A 85 10.63 45.03 8.52
CA GLY A 85 9.98 43.74 8.75
C GLY A 85 10.62 43.00 9.90
N PHE A 86 10.02 41.89 10.30
CA PHE A 86 10.48 41.06 11.41
C PHE A 86 10.51 39.59 11.01
N THR A 87 11.40 38.82 11.63
CA THR A 87 11.45 37.36 11.43
C THR A 87 10.58 36.66 12.47
N TYR A 88 9.86 35.63 12.06
CA TYR A 88 9.10 34.76 12.95
C TYR A 88 9.41 33.29 12.65
N ASP A 89 9.28 32.46 13.67
CA ASP A 89 9.43 31.02 13.54
C ASP A 89 8.17 30.41 12.92
N SER A 90 8.34 29.56 11.90
CA SER A 90 7.21 28.81 11.34
C SER A 90 6.68 27.75 12.30
N GLY A 91 7.51 27.32 13.26
CA GLY A 91 7.23 26.25 14.22
C GLY A 91 7.79 24.89 13.79
N LEU A 92 8.46 24.80 12.63
CA LEU A 92 9.19 23.61 12.18
C LEU A 92 10.26 23.99 11.15
N TYR A 93 11.53 23.86 11.52
CA TYR A 93 12.75 24.03 10.70
C TYR A 93 13.00 25.41 10.07
N LEU A 94 12.02 26.01 9.40
CA LEU A 94 12.16 27.24 8.63
C LEU A 94 11.71 28.47 9.43
N GLN A 95 12.36 29.60 9.17
CA GLN A 95 11.94 30.91 9.66
C GLN A 95 11.58 31.80 8.48
N PHE A 96 10.58 32.66 8.68
CA PHE A 96 10.09 33.55 7.63
C PHE A 96 10.17 35.00 8.07
N ARG A 97 10.40 35.88 7.08
CA ARG A 97 10.42 37.33 7.29
C ARG A 97 9.08 37.91 6.88
N ALA A 98 8.45 38.66 7.77
CA ALA A 98 7.22 39.39 7.49
C ALA A 98 7.47 40.85 7.17
N VAL A 99 7.08 41.28 5.98
CA VAL A 99 7.27 42.65 5.49
C VAL A 99 5.98 43.30 5.01
N ASP A 100 5.00 42.51 4.58
CA ASP A 100 3.72 43.01 4.09
C ASP A 100 2.50 42.39 4.81
N VAL A 101 1.31 42.78 4.37
CA VAL A 101 0.04 42.35 5.00
C VAL A 101 -0.19 40.84 4.88
N ASP A 102 0.19 40.22 3.76
CA ASP A 102 0.06 38.78 3.58
C ASP A 102 1.03 38.04 4.50
N ASP A 103 2.26 38.55 4.67
CA ASP A 103 3.19 37.97 5.64
C ASP A 103 2.73 38.17 7.09
N PHE A 104 2.15 39.34 7.41
CA PHE A 104 1.59 39.59 8.75
C PHE A 104 0.44 38.63 9.05
N GLN A 105 -0.34 38.25 8.03
CA GLN A 105 -1.38 37.21 8.15
C GLN A 105 -0.76 35.85 8.49
N LEU A 106 0.34 35.45 7.84
CA LEU A 106 1.05 34.21 8.16
C LEU A 106 1.64 34.21 9.57
N ALA A 107 2.32 35.29 9.97
CA ALA A 107 2.86 35.43 11.32
C ALA A 107 1.76 35.37 12.39
N TYR A 108 0.61 35.99 12.12
CA TYR A 108 -0.56 35.90 12.99
C TYR A 108 -1.14 34.49 13.04
N ALA A 109 -1.29 33.81 11.88
CA ALA A 109 -1.78 32.43 11.82
C ALA A 109 -0.88 31.45 12.59
N ALA A 110 0.44 31.53 12.42
CA ALA A 110 1.43 30.71 13.14
C ALA A 110 1.22 30.80 14.65
N ARG A 111 1.00 32.02 15.13
CA ARG A 111 0.72 32.25 16.54
C ARG A 111 -0.66 31.75 16.97
N ARG A 112 -1.71 31.97 16.17
CA ARG A 112 -3.06 31.46 16.51
C ARG A 112 -3.02 29.94 16.68
N TYR A 113 -2.29 29.24 15.82
CA TYR A 113 -2.03 27.82 15.97
C TYR A 113 -1.33 27.48 17.30
N ALA A 114 -0.22 28.18 17.61
CA ALA A 114 0.51 27.99 18.87
C ALA A 114 -0.33 28.27 20.13
N SER A 115 -1.36 29.13 20.03
CA SER A 115 -2.31 29.41 21.12
C SER A 115 -3.49 28.43 21.22
N GLY A 116 -3.52 27.38 20.39
CA GLY A 116 -4.57 26.36 20.36
C GLY A 116 -5.75 26.67 19.43
N ALA A 117 -5.80 27.83 18.78
CA ALA A 117 -6.83 28.20 17.81
C ALA A 117 -6.53 27.60 16.42
N ARG A 118 -6.40 26.27 16.34
CA ARG A 118 -5.88 25.53 15.18
C ARG A 118 -6.73 25.70 13.91
N ALA A 119 -8.05 25.59 14.03
CA ALA A 119 -8.96 25.75 12.89
C ALA A 119 -8.98 27.19 12.32
N GLU A 120 -8.91 28.20 13.18
CA GLU A 120 -8.83 29.61 12.77
C GLU A 120 -7.51 29.88 12.04
N ALA A 121 -6.40 29.33 12.56
CA ALA A 121 -5.10 29.45 11.94
C ALA A 121 -5.05 28.84 10.53
N ASP A 122 -5.58 27.61 10.34
CA ASP A 122 -5.64 26.99 9.01
C ASP A 122 -6.51 27.80 8.04
N ALA A 123 -7.64 28.35 8.49
CA ALA A 123 -8.50 29.18 7.65
C ALA A 123 -7.78 30.43 7.12
N LEU A 124 -6.97 31.10 7.96
CA LEU A 124 -6.16 32.24 7.56
C LEU A 124 -5.12 31.87 6.49
N VAL A 125 -4.50 30.70 6.60
CA VAL A 125 -3.52 30.23 5.61
C VAL A 125 -4.21 29.77 4.32
N ALA A 126 -5.36 29.11 4.43
CA ALA A 126 -6.16 28.68 3.29
C ALA A 126 -6.63 29.86 2.41
N GLU A 127 -7.03 30.98 3.03
CA GLU A 127 -7.37 32.21 2.32
C GLU A 127 -6.18 32.74 1.49
N LEU A 128 -4.97 32.74 2.06
CA LEU A 128 -3.76 33.17 1.37
C LEU A 128 -3.44 32.25 0.19
N LEU A 129 -3.51 30.93 0.38
CA LEU A 129 -3.25 29.95 -0.67
C LEU A 129 -4.28 30.00 -1.80
N ALA A 130 -5.53 30.36 -1.50
CA ALA A 130 -6.55 30.60 -2.52
C ALA A 130 -6.23 31.82 -3.39
N ARG A 131 -5.67 32.89 -2.80
CA ARG A 131 -5.24 34.10 -3.53
C ARG A 131 -3.89 33.93 -4.23
N ARG A 132 -2.98 33.15 -3.64
CA ARG A 132 -1.59 32.95 -4.10
C ARG A 132 -1.23 31.46 -4.07
N PRO A 133 -1.72 30.66 -5.03
CA PRO A 133 -1.38 29.24 -5.11
C PRO A 133 0.12 29.03 -5.25
N GLY A 134 0.67 28.05 -4.55
CA GLY A 134 2.09 27.70 -4.62
C GLY A 134 3.04 28.62 -3.83
N TRP A 135 2.53 29.57 -3.04
CA TRP A 135 3.38 30.38 -2.16
C TRP A 135 4.00 29.53 -1.05
N LEU A 136 5.32 29.31 -1.12
CA LEU A 136 6.05 28.40 -0.25
C LEU A 136 5.82 28.67 1.25
N ASN A 137 5.90 29.92 1.71
CA ASN A 137 5.75 30.26 3.13
C ASN A 137 4.37 29.84 3.68
N ALA A 138 3.30 30.07 2.91
CA ALA A 138 1.95 29.68 3.28
C ALA A 138 1.76 28.16 3.22
N THR A 139 2.26 27.51 2.17
CA THR A 139 2.23 26.04 2.06
C THR A 139 2.98 25.38 3.21
N TRP A 140 4.18 25.88 3.53
CA TRP A 140 5.00 25.38 4.61
C TRP A 140 4.32 25.56 5.95
N LEU A 141 3.75 26.74 6.24
CA LEU A 141 3.06 26.95 7.50
C LEU A 141 1.86 26.00 7.65
N ARG A 142 1.15 25.71 6.56
CA ARG A 142 0.10 24.69 6.56
C ARG A 142 0.65 23.28 6.79
N VAL A 143 1.82 22.96 6.23
CA VAL A 143 2.55 21.71 6.52
C VAL A 143 2.88 21.62 8.01
N VAL A 144 3.39 22.70 8.63
CA VAL A 144 3.68 22.75 10.06
C VAL A 144 2.43 22.45 10.90
N PHE A 145 1.29 23.04 10.56
CA PHE A 145 0.03 22.79 11.27
C PHE A 145 -0.41 21.33 11.18
N ASN A 146 -0.29 20.72 10.00
CA ASN A 146 -0.64 19.32 9.80
C ASN A 146 0.38 18.38 10.46
N HIS A 147 1.67 18.71 10.46
CA HIS A 147 2.72 17.93 11.11
C HIS A 147 2.51 17.87 12.63
N HIS A 148 2.31 19.01 13.29
CA HIS A 148 2.06 19.07 14.74
C HIS A 148 0.71 18.48 15.16
N SER A 149 -0.27 18.44 14.24
CA SER A 149 -1.55 17.75 14.45
C SER A 149 -1.54 16.31 13.91
N GLU A 150 -0.38 15.75 13.57
CA GLU A 150 -0.22 14.37 13.08
C GLU A 150 -1.16 14.01 11.91
N ARG A 151 -1.48 14.99 11.06
CA ARG A 151 -2.26 14.84 9.83
C ARG A 151 -1.34 14.49 8.66
N TRP A 152 -0.68 13.35 8.77
CA TRP A 152 0.40 12.93 7.88
C TRP A 152 -0.01 12.85 6.41
N SER A 153 -1.25 12.44 6.10
CA SER A 153 -1.77 12.40 4.72
C SER A 153 -1.82 13.79 4.07
N ASP A 154 -2.17 14.81 4.84
CA ASP A 154 -2.16 16.20 4.38
C ASP A 154 -0.73 16.74 4.20
N VAL A 155 0.20 16.36 5.09
CA VAL A 155 1.62 16.69 4.95
C VAL A 155 2.19 16.13 3.65
N VAL A 156 1.96 14.84 3.37
CA VAL A 156 2.38 14.19 2.12
C VAL A 156 1.80 14.94 0.92
N ARG A 157 0.48 15.15 0.91
CA ARG A 157 -0.23 15.83 -0.19
C ARG A 157 0.32 17.24 -0.47
N LEU A 158 0.69 17.99 0.56
CA LEU A 158 1.23 19.34 0.43
C LEU A 158 2.71 19.35 -0.02
N LEU A 159 3.51 18.38 0.43
CA LEU A 159 4.95 18.36 0.16
C LEU A 159 5.35 17.62 -1.10
N THR A 160 4.59 16.63 -1.58
CA THR A 160 4.89 15.92 -2.84
C THR A 160 5.19 16.86 -4.02
N PRO A 161 4.40 17.92 -4.30
CA PRO A 161 4.74 18.86 -5.38
C PRO A 161 5.89 19.83 -5.03
N VAL A 162 6.24 19.98 -3.75
CA VAL A 162 7.30 20.89 -3.29
C VAL A 162 8.66 20.23 -3.44
N VAL A 163 8.81 18.97 -3.02
CA VAL A 163 10.09 18.24 -3.07
C VAL A 163 10.55 17.95 -4.50
N THR A 164 9.64 17.95 -5.47
CA THR A 164 9.96 17.75 -6.89
C THR A 164 10.30 19.06 -7.60
N ASN A 165 10.22 20.21 -6.93
CA ASN A 165 10.52 21.50 -7.52
C ASN A 165 12.04 21.75 -7.57
N PRO A 166 12.68 21.81 -8.75
CA PRO A 166 14.12 22.02 -8.88
C PRO A 166 14.57 23.45 -8.52
N SER A 167 13.64 24.40 -8.40
CA SER A 167 13.97 25.79 -8.05
C SER A 167 14.01 26.07 -6.55
N LEU A 168 13.78 25.04 -5.73
CA LEU A 168 13.75 25.19 -4.27
C LEU A 168 15.16 25.37 -3.73
N ASP A 169 15.35 26.30 -2.80
CA ASP A 169 16.65 26.49 -2.15
C ASP A 169 17.00 25.27 -1.28
N GLU A 170 18.30 25.09 -1.01
CA GLU A 170 18.82 23.92 -0.31
C GLU A 170 18.23 23.75 1.10
N VAL A 171 17.96 24.85 1.80
CA VAL A 171 17.40 24.84 3.16
C VAL A 171 15.95 24.37 3.13
N ALA A 172 15.13 24.95 2.26
CA ALA A 172 13.73 24.55 2.09
C ALA A 172 13.59 23.13 1.51
N ALA A 173 14.46 22.73 0.58
CA ALA A 173 14.49 21.39 0.02
C ALA A 173 14.82 20.33 1.08
N HIS A 174 15.83 20.61 1.91
CA HIS A 174 16.16 19.74 3.03
C HIS A 174 15.00 19.60 4.02
N ALA A 175 14.41 20.71 4.45
CA ALA A 175 13.26 20.70 5.36
C ALA A 175 12.09 19.89 4.78
N ALA A 176 11.72 20.13 3.51
CA ALA A 176 10.63 19.44 2.83
C ALA A 176 10.86 17.94 2.69
N ARG A 177 12.08 17.53 2.32
CA ARG A 177 12.46 16.12 2.17
C ARG A 177 12.32 15.36 3.49
N ILE A 178 12.91 15.88 4.56
CA ILE A 178 12.85 15.25 5.89
C ILE A 178 11.40 15.14 6.37
N THR A 179 10.65 16.24 6.29
CA THR A 179 9.26 16.29 6.75
C THR A 179 8.37 15.32 5.97
N LEU A 180 8.58 15.18 4.66
CA LEU A 180 7.87 14.22 3.82
C LEU A 180 8.22 12.77 4.20
N GLY A 181 9.51 12.47 4.40
CA GLY A 181 9.97 11.15 4.82
C GLY A 181 9.36 10.73 6.16
N ILE A 182 9.35 11.62 7.14
CA ILE A 182 8.70 11.40 8.44
C ILE A 182 7.21 11.12 8.27
N ALA A 183 6.49 11.92 7.47
CA ALA A 183 5.06 11.73 7.26
C ALA A 183 4.74 10.38 6.57
N LEU A 184 5.54 9.98 5.59
CA LEU A 184 5.41 8.67 4.94
C LEU A 184 5.66 7.51 5.92
N ALA A 185 6.68 7.63 6.78
CA ALA A 185 6.97 6.64 7.80
C ALA A 185 5.80 6.47 8.79
N ARG A 186 5.21 7.59 9.22
CA ARG A 186 4.05 7.62 10.13
C ARG A 186 2.77 7.07 9.51
N LEU A 187 2.64 7.08 8.18
CA LEU A 187 1.56 6.42 7.43
C LEU A 187 1.82 4.93 7.16
N GLY A 188 2.93 4.36 7.66
CA GLY A 188 3.33 2.98 7.39
C GLY A 188 3.87 2.75 5.98
N MET A 189 4.16 3.81 5.22
CA MET A 189 4.77 3.73 3.89
C MET A 189 6.30 3.65 4.02
N LEU A 190 6.78 2.56 4.63
CA LEU A 190 8.16 2.42 5.10
C LEU A 190 9.20 2.52 3.97
N ALA A 191 9.01 1.81 2.86
CA ALA A 191 9.97 1.83 1.74
C ALA A 191 10.06 3.21 1.05
N PRO A 192 8.94 3.88 0.69
CA PRO A 192 8.98 5.28 0.24
C PRO A 192 9.62 6.24 1.25
N ALA A 193 9.36 6.05 2.55
CA ALA A 193 9.96 6.88 3.59
C ALA A 193 11.49 6.76 3.61
N LEU A 194 12.02 5.54 3.57
CA LEU A 194 13.46 5.30 3.52
C LEU A 194 14.11 5.89 2.26
N SER A 195 13.43 5.88 1.11
CA SER A 195 13.95 6.54 -0.09
C SER A 195 14.19 8.05 0.11
N TYR A 196 13.40 8.72 0.94
CA TYR A 196 13.62 10.13 1.28
C TYR A 196 14.57 10.34 2.46
N LEU A 197 14.70 9.34 3.34
CA LEU A 197 15.49 9.38 4.58
C LEU A 197 16.84 8.65 4.46
N GLU A 198 17.21 8.14 3.28
CA GLU A 198 18.45 7.37 3.07
C GLU A 198 19.68 8.15 3.57
N ASP A 199 19.78 9.43 3.18
CA ASP A 199 20.75 10.40 3.68
C ASP A 199 20.03 11.58 4.35
N PRO A 200 19.85 11.58 5.68
CA PRO A 200 19.20 12.68 6.39
C PRO A 200 20.01 13.97 6.45
N SER A 201 21.27 13.99 5.99
CA SER A 201 22.14 15.16 6.15
C SER A 201 21.66 16.39 5.35
N GLY A 202 22.02 17.58 5.84
CA GLY A 202 21.73 18.84 5.17
C GLY A 202 21.92 20.08 6.05
N PRO A 203 21.55 21.28 5.56
CA PRO A 203 21.85 22.56 6.21
C PRO A 203 21.11 22.81 7.53
N ILE A 204 20.12 21.99 7.89
CA ILE A 204 19.31 22.15 9.10
C ILE A 204 19.62 21.01 10.05
N ALA A 205 20.46 21.26 11.05
CA ALA A 205 20.94 20.22 11.97
C ALA A 205 19.78 19.47 12.69
N VAL A 206 18.75 20.20 13.12
CA VAL A 206 17.58 19.59 13.79
C VAL A 206 16.80 18.68 12.84
N ALA A 207 16.64 19.06 11.57
CA ALA A 207 15.98 18.21 10.58
C ALA A 207 16.81 16.96 10.26
N ALA A 208 18.15 17.07 10.21
CA ALA A 208 19.01 15.92 10.01
C ALA A 208 18.89 14.91 11.16
N LEU A 209 18.85 15.39 12.40
CA LEU A 209 18.62 14.59 13.59
C LEU A 209 17.24 13.89 13.56
N ASP A 210 16.17 14.64 13.30
CA ASP A 210 14.81 14.09 13.22
C ASP A 210 14.68 13.05 12.09
N GLY A 211 15.29 13.32 10.94
CA GLY A 211 15.32 12.42 9.80
C GLY A 211 16.10 11.13 10.07
N ALA A 212 17.24 11.22 10.76
CA ALA A 212 18.03 10.05 11.15
C ALA A 212 17.31 9.20 12.20
N LEU A 213 16.65 9.83 13.18
CA LEU A 213 15.80 9.11 14.13
C LEU A 213 14.64 8.42 13.40
N ALA A 214 13.94 9.13 12.51
CA ALA A 214 12.85 8.56 11.73
C ALA A 214 13.32 7.40 10.82
N LYS A 215 14.52 7.50 10.22
CA LYS A 215 15.15 6.41 9.45
C LYS A 215 15.32 5.17 10.33
N ALA A 216 15.95 5.31 11.49
CA ALA A 216 16.17 4.20 12.42
C ALA A 216 14.86 3.53 12.84
N LEU A 217 13.85 4.32 13.23
CA LEU A 217 12.56 3.76 13.64
C LEU A 217 11.80 3.13 12.47
N THR A 218 12.03 3.59 11.23
CA THR A 218 11.46 2.98 10.01
C THR A 218 12.11 1.64 9.70
N LEU A 219 13.44 1.53 9.81
CA LEU A 219 14.19 0.27 9.66
C LEU A 219 13.73 -0.76 10.69
N ARG A 220 13.60 -0.35 11.97
CA ARG A 220 13.04 -1.18 13.03
C ARG A 220 11.63 -1.67 12.70
N ALA A 221 10.77 -0.81 12.17
CA ALA A 221 9.42 -1.21 11.75
C ALA A 221 9.39 -2.20 10.57
N GLN A 222 10.46 -2.30 9.78
CA GLN A 222 10.64 -3.33 8.74
C GLN A 222 11.24 -4.64 9.27
N GLY A 223 11.65 -4.69 10.53
CA GLY A 223 12.38 -5.82 11.11
C GLY A 223 13.90 -5.79 10.85
N GLU A 224 14.43 -4.67 10.36
CA GLU A 224 15.87 -4.46 10.15
C GLU A 224 16.51 -3.88 11.42
N ASP A 225 16.45 -4.66 12.52
CA ASP A 225 16.86 -4.21 13.85
C ASP A 225 18.36 -3.91 13.98
N GLU A 226 19.22 -4.65 13.25
CA GLU A 226 20.67 -4.44 13.24
C GLU A 226 21.02 -3.08 12.65
N ASP A 227 20.50 -2.78 11.45
CA ASP A 227 20.71 -1.51 10.75
C ASP A 227 20.10 -0.33 11.53
N ALA A 228 18.92 -0.53 12.13
CA ALA A 228 18.29 0.47 13.00
C ALA A 228 19.17 0.81 14.20
N ASN A 229 19.78 -0.20 14.82
CA ASN A 229 20.63 -0.03 16.01
C ASN A 229 21.96 0.65 15.66
N GLU A 230 22.55 0.36 14.50
CA GLU A 230 23.74 1.07 14.01
C GLU A 230 23.45 2.57 13.88
N VAL A 231 22.36 2.93 13.20
CA VAL A 231 21.96 4.34 13.05
C VAL A 231 21.71 5.01 14.40
N LEU A 232 21.07 4.33 15.35
CA LEU A 232 20.82 4.88 16.69
C LEU A 232 22.09 5.07 17.52
N GLN A 233 23.08 4.18 17.40
CA GLN A 233 24.36 4.32 18.07
C GLN A 233 25.13 5.54 17.56
N ASP A 234 25.18 5.72 16.24
CA ASP A 234 25.79 6.89 15.62
C ASP A 234 25.07 8.18 16.05
N LEU A 235 23.74 8.15 16.08
CA LEU A 235 22.93 9.29 16.46
C LEU A 235 23.12 9.65 17.94
N PHE A 236 23.18 8.65 18.84
CA PHE A 236 23.42 8.86 20.26
C PHE A 236 24.85 9.37 20.51
N ALA A 237 25.83 8.88 19.77
CA ALA A 237 27.20 9.38 19.85
C ALA A 237 27.32 10.86 19.46
N ALA A 238 26.54 11.29 18.45
CA ALA A 238 26.48 12.68 18.02
C ALA A 238 25.64 13.58 18.93
N HIS A 239 24.56 13.05 19.52
CA HIS A 239 23.56 13.79 20.30
C HIS A 239 23.15 13.07 21.60
N PRO A 240 24.08 12.86 22.55
CA PRO A 240 23.83 12.08 23.76
C PRO A 240 22.78 12.72 24.70
N GLU A 241 22.48 14.00 24.54
CA GLU A 241 21.45 14.71 25.29
C GLU A 241 20.02 14.49 24.77
N ASN A 242 19.85 13.88 23.58
CA ASN A 242 18.53 13.67 23.01
C ASN A 242 17.87 12.42 23.63
N LYS A 243 16.89 12.67 24.50
CA LYS A 243 16.13 11.62 25.20
C LYS A 243 15.42 10.64 24.29
N GLN A 244 14.89 11.08 23.14
CA GLN A 244 14.19 10.17 22.23
C GLN A 244 15.17 9.19 21.57
N VAL A 245 16.39 9.64 21.27
CA VAL A 245 17.45 8.80 20.71
C VAL A 245 17.95 7.82 21.78
N GLU A 246 18.15 8.29 23.00
CA GLU A 246 18.51 7.45 24.16
C GLU A 246 17.44 6.37 24.41
N GLU A 247 16.16 6.75 24.49
CA GLU A 247 15.04 5.82 24.69
C GLU A 247 14.94 4.81 23.53
N ALA A 248 15.05 5.27 22.28
CA ALA A 248 15.01 4.39 21.10
C ALA A 248 16.16 3.37 21.09
N LEU A 249 17.35 3.75 21.58
CA LEU A 249 18.51 2.88 21.67
C LEU A 249 18.39 1.87 22.83
N LEU A 250 17.85 2.29 23.97
CA LEU A 250 17.74 1.44 25.16
C LEU A 250 16.52 0.51 25.14
N ASP A 251 15.43 0.91 24.48
CA ASP A 251 14.18 0.16 24.40
C ASP A 251 13.89 -0.28 22.95
N PRO A 252 14.07 -1.57 22.62
CA PRO A 252 13.74 -2.11 21.29
C PRO A 252 12.24 -2.00 20.94
N THR A 253 11.37 -1.81 21.93
CA THR A 253 9.92 -1.64 21.69
C THR A 253 9.54 -0.19 21.35
N PHE A 254 10.45 0.76 21.56
CA PHE A 254 10.28 2.13 21.11
C PHE A 254 10.28 2.16 19.59
N GLY A 255 9.18 2.58 18.98
CA GLY A 255 8.95 2.48 17.55
C GLY A 255 8.05 3.58 17.01
N LEU A 256 7.83 3.56 15.70
CA LEU A 256 6.88 4.47 15.05
C LEU A 256 5.45 4.15 15.48
N LEU A 257 4.74 5.17 15.96
CA LEU A 257 3.28 5.13 16.00
C LEU A 257 2.77 5.30 14.56
N ILE A 258 2.37 4.18 13.96
CA ILE A 258 1.84 4.12 12.59
C ILE A 258 0.33 4.34 12.62
N THR A 259 -0.16 5.20 11.73
CA THR A 259 -1.58 5.42 11.45
C THR A 259 -1.87 5.29 9.95
N THR A 260 -3.10 5.60 9.53
CA THR A 260 -3.54 5.61 8.13
C THR A 260 -4.31 6.88 7.83
N ALA A 261 -4.36 7.28 6.55
CA ALA A 261 -5.13 8.46 6.12
C ALA A 261 -6.61 8.37 6.56
N ALA A 262 -7.22 7.19 6.48
CA ALA A 262 -8.61 7.01 6.84
C ALA A 262 -8.87 7.12 8.35
N ARG A 263 -7.93 6.68 9.20
CA ARG A 263 -8.02 6.87 10.66
C ARG A 263 -7.87 8.34 11.04
N ILE A 264 -6.94 9.05 10.40
CA ILE A 264 -6.78 10.51 10.58
C ILE A 264 -8.08 11.24 10.20
N GLU A 265 -8.69 10.88 9.08
CA GLU A 265 -9.95 11.50 8.62
C GLU A 265 -11.14 11.18 9.54
N ALA A 266 -11.10 10.03 10.23
CA ALA A 266 -12.15 9.60 11.16
C ALA A 266 -12.03 10.22 12.57
N ARG A 267 -11.03 11.08 12.81
CA ARG A 267 -10.91 11.84 14.06
C ARG A 267 -12.15 12.69 14.31
N SER A 268 -12.59 12.73 15.58
CA SER A 268 -13.72 13.61 15.95
C SER A 268 -13.33 15.10 15.96
N ASP A 269 -12.07 15.42 16.28
CA ASP A 269 -11.45 16.71 16.00
C ASP A 269 -10.23 16.48 15.08
N PRO A 270 -10.26 16.94 13.82
CA PRO A 270 -9.15 16.75 12.88
C PRO A 270 -7.80 17.25 13.40
N TRP A 271 -7.80 18.23 14.30
CA TRP A 271 -6.59 18.85 14.81
C TRP A 271 -6.03 18.21 16.08
N ASP A 272 -6.76 17.26 16.69
CA ASP A 272 -6.37 16.58 17.91
C ASP A 272 -6.07 15.09 17.64
N PRO A 273 -4.78 14.68 17.61
CA PRO A 273 -4.38 13.28 17.38
C PRO A 273 -5.01 12.29 18.37
N GLU A 274 -5.25 12.71 19.62
CA GLU A 274 -5.82 11.86 20.68
C GLU A 274 -7.28 11.47 20.40
N THR A 275 -7.96 12.19 19.49
CA THR A 275 -9.32 11.86 19.07
C THR A 275 -9.38 10.85 17.92
N GLU A 276 -8.23 10.31 17.51
CA GLU A 276 -8.15 9.27 16.49
C GLU A 276 -8.74 7.96 17.02
N PRO A 277 -9.64 7.31 16.27
CA PRO A 277 -10.15 6.01 16.68
C PRO A 277 -9.02 4.98 16.73
N THR A 278 -9.05 4.13 17.76
CA THR A 278 -8.14 2.99 17.86
C THR A 278 -8.37 2.01 16.69
N GLU A 279 -7.41 1.13 16.40
CA GLU A 279 -7.59 0.11 15.35
C GLU A 279 -8.83 -0.78 15.60
N SER A 280 -9.16 -1.03 16.88
CA SER A 280 -10.35 -1.79 17.26
C SER A 280 -11.66 -1.02 17.10
N ASP A 281 -11.65 0.31 17.26
CA ASP A 281 -12.84 1.17 17.13
C ASP A 281 -13.06 1.65 15.69
N PHE A 282 -12.01 1.63 14.87
CA PHE A 282 -12.05 2.06 13.49
C PHE A 282 -12.68 1.00 12.58
N VAL A 283 -13.99 1.12 12.39
CA VAL A 283 -14.72 0.41 11.33
C VAL A 283 -14.67 1.26 10.07
N ASP A 284 -13.74 0.97 9.16
CA ASP A 284 -13.72 1.60 7.83
C ASP A 284 -15.10 1.43 7.17
N PRO A 285 -15.86 2.52 6.97
CA PRO A 285 -17.22 2.44 6.42
C PRO A 285 -17.23 1.82 5.02
N GLY A 286 -16.18 2.09 4.23
CA GLY A 286 -15.97 1.50 2.92
C GLY A 286 -15.49 0.05 2.99
N ALA A 287 -14.85 -0.40 4.07
CA ALA A 287 -14.43 -1.80 4.20
C ALA A 287 -15.63 -2.74 4.30
N LYS A 288 -16.74 -2.34 4.93
CA LYS A 288 -17.95 -3.18 4.97
C LYS A 288 -18.59 -3.31 3.59
N GLU A 289 -18.66 -2.23 2.83
CA GLU A 289 -19.15 -2.24 1.44
C GLU A 289 -18.22 -3.01 0.51
N ARG A 290 -16.90 -2.79 0.58
CA ARG A 290 -15.89 -3.55 -0.19
C ARG A 290 -15.94 -5.04 0.14
N LYS A 291 -16.04 -5.40 1.42
CA LYS A 291 -16.20 -6.80 1.86
C LYS A 291 -17.49 -7.43 1.32
N ALA A 292 -18.60 -6.70 1.35
CA ALA A 292 -19.86 -7.17 0.78
C ALA A 292 -19.76 -7.33 -0.75
N HIS A 293 -19.13 -6.38 -1.45
CA HIS A 293 -18.88 -6.46 -2.89
C HIS A 293 -18.02 -7.68 -3.24
N LEU A 294 -16.90 -7.90 -2.53
CA LEU A 294 -16.04 -9.06 -2.73
C LEU A 294 -16.77 -10.39 -2.54
N LEU A 295 -17.73 -10.47 -1.59
CA LEU A 295 -18.55 -11.67 -1.43
C LEU A 295 -19.47 -11.90 -2.62
N VAL A 296 -20.13 -10.87 -3.12
CA VAL A 296 -21.03 -10.95 -4.28
C VAL A 296 -20.24 -11.33 -5.53
N GLU A 297 -19.10 -10.68 -5.74
CA GLU A 297 -18.19 -10.96 -6.85
C GLU A 297 -17.68 -12.40 -6.80
N ALA A 298 -17.22 -12.87 -5.65
CA ALA A 298 -16.75 -14.25 -5.51
C ALA A 298 -17.87 -15.28 -5.71
N GLU A 299 -19.10 -14.99 -5.29
CA GLU A 299 -20.26 -15.86 -5.57
C GLU A 299 -20.61 -15.89 -7.06
N ALA A 300 -20.53 -14.75 -7.75
CA ALA A 300 -20.74 -14.67 -9.19
C ALA A 300 -19.65 -15.45 -9.94
N GLU A 301 -18.37 -15.24 -9.60
CA GLU A 301 -17.25 -15.99 -10.19
C GLU A 301 -17.40 -17.49 -9.95
N LEU A 302 -17.78 -17.91 -8.74
CA LEU A 302 -18.01 -19.33 -8.43
C LEU A 302 -19.16 -19.92 -9.26
N ALA A 303 -20.21 -19.14 -9.51
CA ALA A 303 -21.37 -19.57 -10.30
C ALA A 303 -21.05 -19.70 -11.80
N GLU A 304 -20.09 -18.92 -12.33
CA GLU A 304 -19.64 -19.01 -13.72
C GLU A 304 -18.87 -20.30 -14.04
N PHE A 305 -18.30 -20.99 -13.05
CA PHE A 305 -17.62 -22.26 -13.30
C PHE A 305 -18.62 -23.31 -13.74
N ILE A 306 -18.39 -23.84 -14.94
CA ILE A 306 -19.13 -24.97 -15.48
C ILE A 306 -18.83 -26.21 -14.65
N GLY A 307 -19.87 -26.97 -14.32
CA GLY A 307 -19.73 -28.16 -13.49
C GLY A 307 -19.26 -27.84 -12.06
N LEU A 308 -18.45 -28.74 -11.49
CA LEU A 308 -17.86 -28.61 -10.16
C LEU A 308 -18.88 -28.43 -9.02
N GLU A 309 -20.09 -28.97 -9.15
CA GLU A 309 -21.17 -28.82 -8.15
C GLU A 309 -20.73 -29.27 -6.74
N GLU A 310 -19.92 -30.32 -6.65
CA GLU A 310 -19.35 -30.74 -5.37
C GLU A 310 -18.39 -29.71 -4.76
N VAL A 311 -17.53 -29.10 -5.58
CA VAL A 311 -16.62 -28.03 -5.14
C VAL A 311 -17.41 -26.81 -4.71
N LYS A 312 -18.39 -26.37 -5.51
CA LYS A 312 -19.28 -25.24 -5.18
C LYS A 312 -19.99 -25.46 -3.85
N PHE A 313 -20.52 -26.66 -3.64
CA PHE A 313 -21.15 -27.03 -2.38
C PHE A 313 -20.17 -27.02 -1.20
N GLN A 314 -18.96 -27.54 -1.38
CA GLN A 314 -17.92 -27.53 -0.35
C GLN A 314 -17.47 -26.10 0.00
N VAL A 315 -17.28 -25.23 -0.99
CA VAL A 315 -16.97 -23.80 -0.80
C VAL A 315 -18.11 -23.08 -0.07
N ALA A 316 -19.36 -23.33 -0.44
CA ALA A 316 -20.52 -22.76 0.26
C ALA A 316 -20.61 -23.21 1.73
N ARG A 317 -20.25 -24.46 2.03
CA ARG A 317 -20.14 -24.96 3.42
C ARG A 317 -19.00 -24.28 4.19
N LEU A 318 -17.85 -24.05 3.55
CA LEU A 318 -16.73 -23.32 4.14
C LEU A 318 -17.15 -21.89 4.49
N LYS A 319 -17.76 -21.17 3.53
CA LYS A 319 -18.32 -19.83 3.72
C LYS A 319 -19.27 -19.80 4.93
N SER A 320 -20.22 -20.73 4.97
CA SER A 320 -21.21 -20.81 6.06
C SER A 320 -20.57 -21.08 7.41
N SER A 321 -19.57 -21.97 7.46
CA SER A 321 -18.85 -22.29 8.69
C SER A 321 -18.07 -21.08 9.22
N VAL A 322 -17.38 -20.34 8.35
CA VAL A 322 -16.61 -19.15 8.73
C VAL A 322 -17.55 -18.02 9.16
N ALA A 323 -18.59 -17.74 8.39
CA ALA A 323 -19.57 -16.71 8.72
C ALA A 323 -20.24 -16.94 10.10
N MET A 324 -20.61 -18.19 10.40
CA MET A 324 -21.19 -18.53 11.71
C MET A 324 -20.15 -18.50 12.83
N SER A 325 -18.89 -18.83 12.55
CA SER A 325 -17.78 -18.72 13.50
C SER A 325 -17.60 -17.27 13.95
N ILE A 326 -17.50 -16.34 12.98
CA ILE A 326 -17.36 -14.90 13.23
C ILE A 326 -18.55 -14.38 14.05
N ARG A 327 -19.79 -14.69 13.62
CA ARG A 327 -21.00 -14.25 14.32
C ARG A 327 -21.12 -14.80 15.75
N ARG A 328 -20.56 -15.98 16.03
CA ARG A 328 -20.49 -16.53 17.40
C ARG A 328 -19.46 -15.79 18.24
N GLN A 329 -18.29 -15.50 17.66
CA GLN A 329 -17.22 -14.75 18.31
C GLN A 329 -17.66 -13.32 18.67
N GLU A 330 -18.33 -12.61 17.76
CA GLU A 330 -18.92 -11.28 17.99
C GLU A 330 -19.92 -11.26 19.17
N ARG A 331 -20.54 -12.40 19.46
CA ARG A 331 -21.49 -12.58 20.57
C ARG A 331 -20.84 -13.13 21.84
N GLY A 332 -19.52 -13.24 21.88
CA GLY A 332 -18.77 -13.81 23.01
C GLY A 332 -19.03 -15.29 23.26
N LEU A 333 -19.58 -16.03 22.28
CA LEU A 333 -19.82 -17.47 22.41
C LEU A 333 -18.53 -18.23 22.17
N ALA A 334 -18.34 -19.34 22.88
CA ALA A 334 -17.21 -20.23 22.63
C ALA A 334 -17.25 -20.74 21.16
N VAL A 335 -16.14 -20.52 20.47
CA VAL A 335 -15.86 -21.02 19.12
C VAL A 335 -14.66 -21.93 19.23
N ALA A 336 -14.78 -23.16 18.72
CA ALA A 336 -13.63 -24.04 18.63
C ALA A 336 -12.61 -23.43 17.66
N GLN A 337 -11.35 -23.29 18.08
CA GLN A 337 -10.28 -22.82 17.21
C GLN A 337 -10.03 -23.89 16.15
N ARG A 338 -10.50 -23.62 14.93
CA ARG A 338 -10.38 -24.53 13.78
C ARG A 338 -9.34 -23.95 12.84
N THR A 339 -8.49 -24.82 12.31
CA THR A 339 -7.62 -24.45 11.20
C THR A 339 -8.46 -24.17 9.95
N ASN A 340 -8.03 -23.17 9.17
CA ASN A 340 -8.68 -22.76 7.93
C ASN A 340 -7.86 -23.11 6.68
N HIS A 341 -6.73 -23.80 6.85
CA HIS A 341 -5.92 -24.34 5.76
C HIS A 341 -6.68 -25.44 5.00
N LEU A 342 -6.43 -25.54 3.68
CA LEU A 342 -7.20 -26.39 2.78
C LEU A 342 -6.29 -27.28 1.93
N VAL A 343 -6.79 -28.45 1.55
CA VAL A 343 -6.16 -29.37 0.61
C VAL A 343 -6.99 -29.43 -0.68
N PHE A 344 -6.43 -29.02 -1.80
CA PHE A 344 -7.08 -29.08 -3.12
C PHE A 344 -6.58 -30.30 -3.88
N ALA A 345 -7.37 -31.37 -3.88
CA ALA A 345 -6.98 -32.64 -4.46
C ALA A 345 -7.66 -32.86 -5.82
N GLY A 346 -6.89 -33.00 -6.89
CA GLY A 346 -7.44 -33.38 -8.19
C GLY A 346 -6.48 -33.19 -9.36
N PRO A 347 -6.85 -33.69 -10.56
CA PRO A 347 -6.03 -33.59 -11.77
C PRO A 347 -5.74 -32.15 -12.22
N PRO A 348 -4.70 -31.90 -13.03
CA PRO A 348 -4.40 -30.59 -13.58
C PRO A 348 -5.54 -30.09 -14.48
N GLY A 349 -5.72 -28.77 -14.50
CA GLY A 349 -6.74 -28.11 -15.31
C GLY A 349 -8.19 -28.30 -14.85
N THR A 350 -8.40 -28.68 -13.58
CA THR A 350 -9.72 -28.76 -12.92
C THR A 350 -10.12 -27.48 -12.18
N GLY A 351 -9.38 -26.38 -12.33
CA GLY A 351 -9.73 -25.08 -11.75
C GLY A 351 -9.22 -24.80 -10.32
N LYS A 352 -8.36 -25.65 -9.75
CA LYS A 352 -7.80 -25.49 -8.39
C LYS A 352 -7.28 -24.07 -8.09
N THR A 353 -6.38 -23.55 -8.93
CA THR A 353 -5.77 -22.23 -8.75
C THR A 353 -6.81 -21.11 -8.82
N THR A 354 -7.79 -21.22 -9.73
CA THR A 354 -8.83 -20.22 -9.89
C THR A 354 -9.80 -20.23 -8.71
N ILE A 355 -10.19 -21.42 -8.23
CA ILE A 355 -11.02 -21.56 -7.01
C ILE A 355 -10.27 -21.07 -5.77
N ALA A 356 -8.93 -21.18 -5.70
CA ALA A 356 -8.16 -20.63 -4.58
C ALA A 356 -8.32 -19.10 -4.47
N ARG A 357 -8.37 -18.39 -5.62
CA ARG A 357 -8.62 -16.95 -5.68
C ARG A 357 -10.04 -16.60 -5.24
N VAL A 358 -11.03 -17.37 -5.66
CA VAL A 358 -12.42 -17.22 -5.19
C VAL A 358 -12.50 -17.42 -3.66
N VAL A 359 -11.86 -18.45 -3.12
CA VAL A 359 -11.81 -18.69 -1.67
C VAL A 359 -11.13 -17.54 -0.93
N ALA A 360 -10.04 -16.99 -1.47
CA ALA A 360 -9.36 -15.82 -0.90
C ALA A 360 -10.29 -14.59 -0.82
N LYS A 361 -11.04 -14.30 -1.91
CA LYS A 361 -12.05 -13.24 -1.94
C LYS A 361 -13.17 -13.48 -0.92
N ILE A 362 -13.66 -14.72 -0.79
CA ILE A 362 -14.67 -15.08 0.21
C ILE A 362 -14.14 -14.85 1.63
N TYR A 363 -12.93 -15.31 1.94
CA TYR A 363 -12.34 -15.14 3.26
C TYR A 363 -12.05 -13.67 3.59
N CYS A 364 -11.60 -12.88 2.62
CA CYS A 364 -11.45 -11.43 2.79
C CYS A 364 -12.80 -10.74 3.00
N GLY A 365 -13.79 -11.06 2.19
CA GLY A 365 -15.16 -10.53 2.27
C GLY A 365 -15.90 -10.91 3.56
N LEU A 366 -15.61 -12.08 4.13
CA LEU A 366 -16.10 -12.44 5.47
C LEU A 366 -15.33 -11.77 6.60
N GLY A 367 -14.17 -11.16 6.31
CA GLY A 367 -13.30 -10.54 7.30
C GLY A 367 -12.36 -11.50 8.04
N LEU A 368 -12.17 -12.71 7.52
CA LEU A 368 -11.16 -13.67 8.04
C LEU A 368 -9.74 -13.26 7.64
N LEU A 369 -9.58 -12.73 6.42
CA LEU A 369 -8.30 -12.24 5.88
C LEU A 369 -8.39 -10.73 5.60
N LYS A 370 -7.26 -10.00 5.64
CA LYS A 370 -7.27 -8.56 5.33
C LYS A 370 -7.16 -8.28 3.83
N LYS A 371 -6.59 -9.22 3.04
CA LYS A 371 -6.36 -9.10 1.59
C LYS A 371 -6.95 -10.30 0.84
N GLU A 372 -7.45 -10.10 -0.37
CA GLU A 372 -7.85 -11.18 -1.29
C GLU A 372 -6.68 -11.79 -2.08
N THR A 373 -5.43 -11.43 -1.74
CA THR A 373 -4.23 -11.85 -2.49
C THR A 373 -3.94 -13.34 -2.32
N VAL A 374 -3.63 -14.00 -3.44
CA VAL A 374 -3.11 -15.37 -3.46
C VAL A 374 -1.67 -15.34 -3.96
N ARG A 375 -0.73 -15.77 -3.11
CA ARG A 375 0.67 -15.97 -3.47
C ARG A 375 0.85 -17.42 -3.91
N GLU A 376 0.96 -17.64 -5.21
CA GLU A 376 1.27 -18.95 -5.79
C GLU A 376 2.76 -19.24 -5.68
N VAL A 377 3.12 -20.44 -5.25
CA VAL A 377 4.48 -20.84 -4.92
C VAL A 377 4.71 -22.28 -5.37
N HIS A 378 5.88 -22.50 -5.97
CA HIS A 378 6.37 -23.82 -6.35
C HIS A 378 7.57 -24.23 -5.49
N ARG A 379 7.96 -25.51 -5.58
CA ARG A 379 9.13 -26.05 -4.86
C ARG A 379 10.40 -25.20 -5.03
N ALA A 380 10.67 -24.74 -6.25
CA ALA A 380 11.89 -24.00 -6.57
C ALA A 380 11.98 -22.65 -5.85
N ASP A 381 10.84 -22.09 -5.45
CA ASP A 381 10.78 -20.80 -4.75
C ASP A 381 11.15 -20.95 -3.26
N LEU A 382 10.82 -22.10 -2.66
CA LEU A 382 11.02 -22.36 -1.24
C LEU A 382 12.42 -22.89 -0.90
N ILE A 383 13.04 -23.63 -1.81
CA ILE A 383 14.30 -24.34 -1.54
C ILE A 383 15.51 -23.48 -1.93
N GLY A 384 16.38 -23.22 -0.96
CA GLY A 384 17.68 -22.55 -1.16
C GLY A 384 18.80 -23.52 -1.53
N GLN A 385 20.02 -23.00 -1.76
CA GLN A 385 21.20 -23.83 -2.00
C GLN A 385 21.77 -24.42 -0.71
N HIS A 386 21.46 -23.82 0.45
CA HIS A 386 21.89 -24.25 1.78
C HIS A 386 20.71 -24.23 2.80
N ILE A 387 20.86 -24.89 3.95
CA ILE A 387 19.81 -25.04 4.98
C ILE A 387 19.27 -23.69 5.46
N GLY A 388 20.15 -22.81 5.96
CA GLY A 388 19.73 -21.50 6.50
C GLY A 388 19.10 -20.59 5.45
N GLU A 389 19.51 -20.74 4.19
CA GLU A 389 18.90 -20.01 3.06
C GLU A 389 17.47 -20.50 2.77
N THR A 390 17.20 -21.79 2.97
CA THR A 390 15.86 -22.39 2.75
C THR A 390 14.86 -21.88 3.78
N GLU A 391 15.26 -21.81 5.05
CA GLU A 391 14.43 -21.25 6.13
C GLU A 391 14.13 -19.77 5.88
N ALA A 392 15.17 -18.96 5.57
CA ALA A 392 15.00 -17.54 5.28
C ALA A 392 14.09 -17.29 4.07
N LYS A 393 14.28 -18.04 2.97
CA LYS A 393 13.42 -17.96 1.78
C LYS A 393 11.98 -18.35 2.07
N THR A 394 11.77 -19.44 2.81
CA THR A 394 10.44 -19.90 3.19
C THR A 394 9.72 -18.86 4.04
N ASN A 395 10.39 -18.28 5.04
CA ASN A 395 9.84 -17.19 5.86
C ASN A 395 9.51 -15.96 5.02
N ALA A 396 10.42 -15.48 4.17
CA ALA A 396 10.16 -14.32 3.31
C ALA A 396 8.95 -14.52 2.38
N ILE A 397 8.79 -15.73 1.84
CA ILE A 397 7.61 -16.07 1.02
C ILE A 397 6.34 -16.07 1.86
N ILE A 398 6.36 -16.65 3.05
CA ILE A 398 5.21 -16.66 3.96
C ILE A 398 4.86 -15.24 4.39
N ASP A 399 5.85 -14.40 4.68
CA ASP A 399 5.67 -12.98 5.04
C ASP A 399 5.00 -12.20 3.91
N SER A 400 5.40 -12.48 2.66
CA SER A 400 4.75 -11.90 1.48
C SER A 400 3.29 -12.34 1.30
N ALA A 401 2.91 -13.48 1.89
CA ALA A 401 1.55 -14.05 1.83
C ALA A 401 0.71 -13.74 3.09
N LEU A 402 1.26 -13.05 4.09
CA LEU A 402 0.53 -12.69 5.31
C LEU A 402 -0.69 -11.81 4.99
N ASP A 403 -1.71 -12.01 5.81
CA ASP A 403 -3.05 -11.41 5.68
C ASP A 403 -3.81 -11.85 4.41
N GLY A 404 -3.32 -12.88 3.71
CA GLY A 404 -3.88 -13.46 2.49
C GLY A 404 -3.75 -15.00 2.44
N VAL A 405 -3.63 -15.53 1.22
CA VAL A 405 -3.52 -16.98 0.96
C VAL A 405 -2.17 -17.34 0.34
N LEU A 406 -1.51 -18.35 0.91
CA LEU A 406 -0.35 -19.02 0.30
C LEU A 406 -0.83 -20.28 -0.44
N PHE A 407 -0.63 -20.33 -1.75
CA PHE A 407 -1.01 -21.47 -2.59
C PHE A 407 0.23 -22.24 -3.04
N LEU A 408 0.35 -23.48 -2.56
CA LEU A 408 1.46 -24.39 -2.84
C LEU A 408 1.02 -25.41 -3.88
N ASP A 409 1.40 -25.18 -5.15
CA ASP A 409 1.10 -26.14 -6.20
C ASP A 409 2.11 -27.29 -6.21
N GLU A 410 1.61 -28.50 -6.42
CA GLU A 410 2.39 -29.75 -6.35
C GLU A 410 3.20 -29.88 -5.05
N ALA A 411 2.56 -29.61 -3.90
CA ALA A 411 3.24 -29.58 -2.59
C ALA A 411 4.02 -30.86 -2.25
N TYR A 412 3.59 -32.01 -2.78
CA TYR A 412 4.30 -33.29 -2.65
C TYR A 412 5.72 -33.28 -3.21
N ALA A 413 6.03 -32.38 -4.15
CA ALA A 413 7.37 -32.22 -4.71
C ALA A 413 8.41 -31.82 -3.65
N LEU A 414 7.98 -31.21 -2.52
CA LEU A 414 8.85 -30.88 -1.40
C LEU A 414 9.43 -32.11 -0.69
N VAL A 415 8.78 -33.28 -0.81
CA VAL A 415 9.17 -34.52 -0.11
C VAL A 415 9.99 -35.47 -1.01
N SER A 416 10.30 -35.09 -2.26
CA SER A 416 10.88 -36.02 -3.24
C SER A 416 12.19 -36.69 -2.79
N THR A 417 12.16 -38.02 -2.71
CA THR A 417 13.11 -38.94 -2.03
C THR A 417 14.38 -39.30 -2.81
N GLY A 418 14.74 -38.54 -3.85
CA GLY A 418 15.80 -38.93 -4.79
C GLY A 418 17.11 -38.13 -4.75
N ALA A 419 17.16 -36.98 -4.08
CA ALA A 419 18.34 -36.11 -4.03
C ALA A 419 18.95 -36.10 -2.63
N LYS A 420 20.29 -36.15 -2.55
CA LYS A 420 21.11 -36.23 -1.33
C LYS A 420 20.93 -35.08 -0.29
N ASN A 421 19.99 -34.17 -0.49
CA ASN A 421 19.86 -32.94 0.30
C ASN A 421 18.43 -32.78 0.88
N ASP A 422 18.32 -32.89 2.21
CA ASP A 422 17.09 -32.85 3.04
C ASP A 422 16.41 -31.47 3.17
N PHE A 423 16.69 -30.51 2.27
CA PHE A 423 16.22 -29.12 2.44
C PHE A 423 14.70 -28.95 2.35
N GLY A 424 13.99 -29.90 1.72
CA GLY A 424 12.53 -29.87 1.64
C GLY A 424 11.84 -30.06 3.00
N LEU A 425 12.43 -30.85 3.90
CA LEU A 425 11.89 -31.05 5.25
C LEU A 425 11.97 -29.78 6.08
N VAL A 426 13.06 -29.01 5.94
CA VAL A 426 13.24 -27.71 6.61
C VAL A 426 12.14 -26.75 6.20
N ALA A 427 11.84 -26.64 4.90
CA ALA A 427 10.75 -25.79 4.42
C ALA A 427 9.37 -26.23 4.98
N ILE A 428 9.13 -27.54 5.12
CA ILE A 428 7.89 -28.07 5.72
C ILE A 428 7.81 -27.71 7.20
N ASP A 429 8.88 -27.86 7.95
CA ASP A 429 8.92 -27.53 9.38
C ASP A 429 8.70 -26.03 9.62
N THR A 430 9.35 -25.18 8.82
CA THR A 430 9.12 -23.72 8.85
C THR A 430 7.67 -23.39 8.51
N LEU A 431 7.09 -24.02 7.48
CA LEU A 431 5.69 -23.83 7.11
C LEU A 431 4.74 -24.22 8.24
N LEU A 432 4.96 -25.37 8.89
CA LEU A 432 4.15 -25.85 10.01
C LEU A 432 4.18 -24.89 11.21
N ALA A 433 5.35 -24.33 11.52
CA ALA A 433 5.49 -23.36 12.60
C ALA A 433 4.69 -22.07 12.29
N ARG A 434 4.81 -21.54 11.07
CA ARG A 434 4.09 -20.32 10.66
C ARG A 434 2.58 -20.55 10.54
N MET A 435 2.14 -21.74 10.10
CA MET A 435 0.73 -22.11 10.09
C MET A 435 0.09 -22.09 11.50
N GLU A 436 0.88 -22.33 12.56
CA GLU A 436 0.40 -22.21 13.93
C GLU A 436 0.43 -20.77 14.43
N ASN A 437 1.57 -20.09 14.28
CA ASN A 437 1.80 -18.76 14.83
C ASN A 437 0.94 -17.68 14.16
N ASP A 438 0.68 -17.83 12.86
CA ASP A 438 -0.02 -16.84 12.03
C ASP A 438 -1.40 -17.33 11.57
N ARG A 439 -2.00 -18.31 12.25
CA ARG A 439 -3.27 -18.96 11.87
C ARG A 439 -4.47 -18.02 11.66
N ASP A 440 -4.44 -16.85 12.30
CA ASP A 440 -5.49 -15.82 12.19
C ASP A 440 -5.24 -14.85 11.02
N ARG A 441 -4.05 -14.91 10.41
CA ARG A 441 -3.58 -14.00 9.35
C ARG A 441 -3.22 -14.73 8.06
N LEU A 442 -2.99 -16.05 8.11
CA LEU A 442 -2.49 -16.83 6.98
C LEU A 442 -3.39 -18.04 6.74
N VAL A 443 -3.85 -18.18 5.49
CA VAL A 443 -4.44 -19.43 5.00
C VAL A 443 -3.48 -20.07 4.02
N VAL A 444 -3.27 -21.38 4.18
CA VAL A 444 -2.39 -22.17 3.31
C VAL A 444 -3.24 -23.17 2.56
N ILE A 445 -3.08 -23.20 1.24
CA ILE A 445 -3.75 -24.15 0.35
C ILE A 445 -2.67 -24.98 -0.33
N VAL A 446 -2.68 -26.29 -0.09
CA VAL A 446 -1.82 -27.23 -0.81
C VAL A 446 -2.59 -27.90 -1.94
N ALA A 447 -2.00 -28.00 -3.12
CA ALA A 447 -2.64 -28.57 -4.29
C ALA A 447 -1.81 -29.70 -4.92
N GLY A 448 -2.50 -30.64 -5.56
CA GLY A 448 -1.87 -31.80 -6.20
C GLY A 448 -2.86 -32.93 -6.46
N TYR A 449 -2.34 -34.08 -6.89
CA TYR A 449 -3.14 -35.30 -7.01
C TYR A 449 -3.42 -35.90 -5.63
N ARG A 450 -4.59 -36.54 -5.47
CA ARG A 450 -5.03 -37.06 -4.18
C ARG A 450 -4.01 -38.00 -3.52
N LYS A 451 -3.53 -39.00 -4.24
CA LYS A 451 -2.56 -39.98 -3.73
C LYS A 451 -1.24 -39.32 -3.30
N ASP A 452 -0.76 -38.38 -4.10
CA ASP A 452 0.51 -37.69 -3.85
C ASP A 452 0.39 -36.76 -2.63
N LEU A 453 -0.76 -36.09 -2.47
CA LEU A 453 -1.08 -35.28 -1.29
C LEU A 453 -1.27 -36.14 -0.04
N ASP A 454 -1.92 -37.30 -0.13
CA ASP A 454 -2.07 -38.20 1.01
C ASP A 454 -0.69 -38.67 1.52
N MET A 455 0.23 -39.01 0.60
CA MET A 455 1.62 -39.32 0.94
C MET A 455 2.36 -38.13 1.58
N PHE A 456 2.17 -36.92 1.04
CA PHE A 456 2.74 -35.69 1.61
C PHE A 456 2.24 -35.46 3.05
N LEU A 457 0.94 -35.58 3.29
CA LEU A 457 0.35 -35.41 4.62
C LEU A 457 0.80 -36.50 5.61
N ASP A 458 1.04 -37.73 5.12
CA ASP A 458 1.56 -38.85 5.93
C ASP A 458 3.03 -38.68 6.34
N THR A 459 3.74 -37.70 5.79
CA THR A 459 5.16 -37.47 6.13
C THR A 459 5.31 -36.90 7.54
N ASN A 460 4.32 -36.14 8.04
CA ASN A 460 4.36 -35.53 9.37
C ASN A 460 2.94 -35.39 9.96
N GLU A 461 2.72 -35.88 11.18
CA GLU A 461 1.43 -35.77 11.88
C GLU A 461 0.95 -34.30 12.05
N GLY A 462 1.91 -33.36 12.13
CA GLY A 462 1.69 -31.92 12.13
C GLY A 462 1.00 -31.39 10.86
N LEU A 463 1.19 -32.03 9.71
CA LEU A 463 0.49 -31.68 8.47
C LEU A 463 -0.95 -32.17 8.51
N ARG A 464 -1.20 -33.44 8.88
CA ARG A 464 -2.55 -34.00 8.99
C ARG A 464 -3.43 -33.22 9.98
N SER A 465 -2.87 -32.80 11.11
CA SER A 465 -3.60 -32.04 12.13
C SER A 465 -3.97 -30.62 11.68
N ARG A 466 -3.16 -29.98 10.83
CA ARG A 466 -3.42 -28.62 10.33
C ARG A 466 -4.29 -28.59 9.08
N PHE A 467 -4.16 -29.59 8.20
CA PHE A 467 -4.94 -29.76 6.99
C PHE A 467 -6.15 -30.67 7.20
N THR A 468 -7.12 -30.20 8.00
CA THR A 468 -8.32 -30.98 8.35
C THR A 468 -9.42 -30.96 7.29
N ARG A 469 -9.31 -30.08 6.29
CA ARG A 469 -10.33 -29.87 5.26
C ARG A 469 -9.71 -30.11 3.88
N SER A 470 -10.42 -30.87 3.06
CA SER A 470 -10.05 -31.14 1.68
C SER A 470 -11.22 -30.80 0.76
N ILE A 471 -10.88 -30.23 -0.39
CA ILE A 471 -11.76 -30.02 -1.52
C ILE A 471 -11.29 -30.94 -2.65
N ASP A 472 -12.18 -31.81 -3.10
CA ASP A 472 -11.92 -32.76 -4.18
C ASP A 472 -12.38 -32.15 -5.52
N PHE A 473 -11.45 -32.09 -6.46
CA PHE A 473 -11.65 -31.57 -7.80
C PHE A 473 -11.70 -32.74 -8.79
N PRO A 474 -12.91 -33.24 -9.12
CA PRO A 474 -13.05 -34.30 -10.11
C PRO A 474 -12.64 -33.81 -11.50
N SER A 475 -12.30 -34.75 -12.38
CA SER A 475 -12.18 -34.45 -13.81
C SER A 475 -13.54 -34.10 -14.37
N TYR A 476 -13.55 -33.19 -15.35
CA TYR A 476 -14.76 -32.83 -16.04
C TYR A 476 -15.29 -34.00 -16.89
N SER A 477 -16.60 -34.05 -17.06
CA SER A 477 -17.27 -34.86 -18.07
C SER A 477 -17.01 -34.31 -19.47
N SER A 478 -17.22 -35.14 -20.49
CA SER A 478 -17.13 -34.70 -21.90
C SER A 478 -18.05 -33.51 -22.17
N SER A 479 -19.29 -33.56 -21.70
CA SER A 479 -20.28 -32.49 -21.85
C SER A 479 -19.84 -31.18 -21.17
N GLU A 480 -19.25 -31.25 -19.97
CA GLU A 480 -18.75 -30.04 -19.29
C GLU A 480 -17.55 -29.43 -20.03
N LEU A 481 -16.68 -30.26 -20.62
CA LEU A 481 -15.54 -29.78 -21.41
C LEU A 481 -15.98 -29.10 -22.72
N VAL A 482 -17.04 -29.60 -23.36
CA VAL A 482 -17.65 -28.94 -24.53
C VAL A 482 -18.22 -27.59 -24.14
N GLU A 483 -18.99 -27.51 -23.05
CA GLU A 483 -19.54 -26.23 -22.56
C GLU A 483 -18.41 -25.25 -22.17
N ILE A 484 -17.30 -25.75 -21.60
CA ILE A 484 -16.12 -24.91 -21.32
C ILE A 484 -15.53 -24.36 -22.62
N ALA A 485 -15.46 -25.17 -23.68
CA ALA A 485 -14.98 -24.74 -24.99
C ALA A 485 -15.88 -23.64 -25.57
N GLU A 486 -17.21 -23.83 -25.53
CA GLU A 486 -18.19 -22.83 -25.97
C GLU A 486 -17.98 -21.50 -25.25
N ARG A 487 -17.95 -21.51 -23.93
CA ARG A 487 -17.79 -20.28 -23.15
C ARG A 487 -16.47 -19.57 -23.42
N MET A 488 -15.39 -20.33 -23.66
CA MET A 488 -14.10 -19.75 -24.03
C MET A 488 -14.14 -19.09 -25.40
N ALA A 489 -14.81 -19.71 -26.38
CA ALA A 489 -15.00 -19.17 -27.71
C ALA A 489 -15.95 -17.94 -27.69
N GLU A 490 -17.09 -18.00 -26.99
CA GLU A 490 -18.04 -16.89 -26.85
C GLU A 490 -17.36 -15.62 -26.28
N LYS A 491 -16.46 -15.77 -25.31
CA LYS A 491 -15.71 -14.65 -24.73
C LYS A 491 -14.72 -13.99 -25.71
N ARG A 492 -14.48 -14.62 -26.87
CA ARG A 492 -13.57 -14.17 -27.92
C ARG A 492 -14.31 -13.90 -29.24
N ASP A 493 -15.63 -13.75 -29.18
CA ASP A 493 -16.48 -13.55 -30.35
C ASP A 493 -16.38 -14.72 -31.36
N SER A 494 -16.09 -15.93 -30.88
CA SER A 494 -16.02 -17.15 -31.70
C SER A 494 -17.18 -18.10 -31.38
N THR A 495 -17.65 -18.86 -32.36
CA THR A 495 -18.69 -19.89 -32.18
C THR A 495 -18.32 -21.18 -32.90
N PHE A 496 -18.65 -22.32 -32.31
CA PHE A 496 -18.44 -23.62 -32.95
C PHE A 496 -19.66 -24.04 -33.76
N GLU A 497 -19.43 -24.61 -34.95
CA GLU A 497 -20.51 -25.26 -35.67
C GLU A 497 -20.93 -26.56 -34.97
N LYS A 498 -22.14 -27.05 -35.30
CA LYS A 498 -22.68 -28.27 -34.68
C LYS A 498 -21.79 -29.51 -34.89
N ALA A 499 -21.16 -29.65 -36.06
CA ALA A 499 -20.27 -30.79 -36.32
C ALA A 499 -19.01 -30.74 -35.43
N ALA A 500 -18.43 -29.56 -35.22
CA ALA A 500 -17.30 -29.37 -34.31
C ALA A 500 -17.67 -29.73 -32.86
N HIS A 501 -18.89 -29.38 -32.44
CA HIS A 501 -19.47 -29.78 -31.17
C HIS A 501 -19.48 -31.30 -30.99
N ASP A 502 -20.07 -32.02 -31.95
CA ASP A 502 -20.20 -33.47 -31.91
C ASP A 502 -18.83 -34.17 -31.95
N ASP A 503 -17.83 -33.59 -32.64
CA ASP A 503 -16.45 -34.09 -32.68
C ASP A 503 -15.73 -33.88 -31.33
N MET A 504 -15.87 -32.70 -30.72
CA MET A 504 -15.30 -32.43 -29.40
C MET A 504 -15.88 -33.36 -28.34
N GLU A 505 -17.20 -33.58 -28.33
CA GLU A 505 -17.84 -34.47 -27.36
C GLU A 505 -17.32 -35.91 -27.48
N ARG A 506 -17.20 -36.43 -28.72
CA ARG A 506 -16.60 -37.74 -28.99
C ARG A 506 -15.14 -37.82 -28.55
N LEU A 507 -14.34 -36.80 -28.86
CA LEU A 507 -12.94 -36.73 -28.48
C LEU A 507 -12.77 -36.74 -26.95
N PHE A 508 -13.47 -35.87 -26.25
CA PHE A 508 -13.38 -35.79 -24.79
C PHE A 508 -13.91 -37.06 -24.12
N GLY A 509 -14.95 -37.67 -24.66
CA GLY A 509 -15.44 -38.99 -24.22
C GLY A 509 -14.37 -40.07 -24.33
N TYR A 510 -13.69 -40.15 -25.48
CA TYR A 510 -12.57 -41.08 -25.68
C TYR A 510 -11.44 -40.84 -24.66
N LEU A 511 -11.03 -39.59 -24.44
CA LEU A 511 -9.97 -39.25 -23.49
C LEU A 511 -10.35 -39.55 -22.03
N ALA A 512 -11.64 -39.45 -21.69
CA ALA A 512 -12.15 -39.76 -20.37
C ALA A 512 -12.12 -41.28 -20.06
N GLU A 513 -12.29 -42.13 -21.08
CA GLU A 513 -12.26 -43.59 -20.95
C GLU A 513 -10.85 -44.19 -21.12
N ALA A 514 -10.04 -43.63 -22.02
CA ALA A 514 -8.69 -44.11 -22.30
C ALA A 514 -7.76 -43.88 -21.10
N THR A 515 -6.88 -44.85 -20.82
CA THR A 515 -5.87 -44.78 -19.76
C THR A 515 -4.49 -45.03 -20.35
N MET A 516 -3.54 -44.14 -20.04
CA MET A 516 -2.17 -44.17 -20.52
C MET A 516 -1.21 -43.93 -19.34
N PRO A 517 0.05 -44.40 -19.41
CA PRO A 517 1.07 -44.01 -18.45
C PRO A 517 1.43 -42.53 -18.62
N ASP A 518 1.51 -41.78 -17.52
CA ASP A 518 2.03 -40.41 -17.51
C ASP A 518 3.57 -40.36 -17.64
N ALA A 519 4.16 -39.17 -17.57
CA ALA A 519 5.62 -38.96 -17.68
C ALA A 519 6.43 -39.74 -16.63
N ASN A 520 5.82 -40.11 -15.50
CA ASN A 520 6.44 -40.90 -14.42
C ASN A 520 6.07 -42.39 -14.50
N GLY A 521 5.38 -42.82 -15.56
CA GLY A 521 4.95 -44.20 -15.77
C GLY A 521 3.69 -44.59 -14.98
N VAL A 522 2.99 -43.63 -14.37
CA VAL A 522 1.79 -43.91 -13.57
C VAL A 522 0.57 -43.97 -14.49
N PRO A 523 -0.21 -45.06 -14.49
CA PRO A 523 -1.41 -45.14 -15.32
C PRO A 523 -2.47 -44.14 -14.85
N ARG A 524 -2.85 -43.22 -15.73
CA ARG A 524 -3.83 -42.16 -15.51
C ARG A 524 -4.75 -42.04 -16.73
N ARG A 525 -5.95 -41.49 -16.54
CA ARG A 525 -6.84 -41.22 -17.69
C ARG A 525 -6.15 -40.26 -18.65
N SER A 526 -6.33 -40.48 -19.94
CA SER A 526 -5.74 -39.63 -20.98
C SER A 526 -6.18 -38.18 -20.81
N LEU A 527 -7.43 -37.94 -20.38
CA LEU A 527 -7.94 -36.61 -20.06
C LEU A 527 -7.20 -35.92 -18.90
N ASP A 528 -6.82 -36.68 -17.87
CA ASP A 528 -6.08 -36.17 -16.71
C ASP A 528 -4.64 -35.81 -17.08
N ILE A 529 -4.04 -36.58 -17.99
CA ILE A 529 -2.72 -36.30 -18.58
C ILE A 529 -2.78 -35.06 -19.49
N ALA A 530 -3.82 -34.96 -20.32
CA ALA A 530 -4.03 -33.80 -21.19
C ALA A 530 -4.25 -32.51 -20.41
N GLY A 531 -4.77 -32.62 -19.19
CA GLY A 531 -4.96 -31.49 -18.28
C GLY A 531 -6.32 -30.82 -18.44
N ASN A 532 -7.39 -31.59 -18.70
CA ASN A 532 -8.78 -31.13 -18.60
C ASN A 532 -9.02 -29.75 -19.26
N GLY A 533 -9.43 -28.72 -18.51
CA GLY A 533 -9.70 -27.38 -19.06
C GLY A 533 -8.47 -26.69 -19.67
N ARG A 534 -7.25 -27.06 -19.28
CA ARG A 534 -6.02 -26.61 -19.95
C ARG A 534 -5.93 -27.15 -21.37
N PHE A 535 -6.32 -28.41 -21.58
CA PHE A 535 -6.39 -29.00 -22.92
C PHE A 535 -7.45 -28.29 -23.77
N VAL A 536 -8.64 -28.05 -23.21
CA VAL A 536 -9.72 -27.32 -23.90
C VAL A 536 -9.27 -25.93 -24.32
N ARG A 537 -8.63 -25.17 -23.43
CA ARG A 537 -8.09 -23.86 -23.76
C ARG A 537 -7.14 -23.91 -24.96
N ASN A 538 -6.17 -24.83 -24.92
CA ASN A 538 -5.21 -25.00 -26.02
C ASN A 538 -5.90 -25.42 -27.32
N LEU A 539 -6.95 -26.25 -27.22
CA LEU A 539 -7.74 -26.69 -28.38
C LEU A 539 -8.51 -25.52 -29.00
N VAL A 540 -9.18 -24.69 -28.19
CA VAL A 540 -9.90 -23.49 -28.65
C VAL A 540 -8.94 -22.52 -29.32
N GLU A 541 -7.85 -22.14 -28.63
CA GLU A 541 -6.83 -21.22 -29.15
C GLU A 541 -6.27 -21.69 -30.49
N ARG A 542 -5.95 -22.99 -30.61
CA ARG A 542 -5.44 -23.55 -31.86
C ARG A 542 -6.51 -23.66 -32.95
N SER A 543 -7.77 -23.92 -32.58
CA SER A 543 -8.86 -23.99 -33.58
C SER A 543 -9.20 -22.61 -34.13
N GLU A 544 -9.02 -21.54 -33.36
CA GLU A 544 -9.08 -20.16 -33.86
C GLU A 544 -7.97 -19.89 -34.89
N GLU A 545 -6.73 -20.32 -34.61
CA GLU A 545 -5.61 -20.22 -35.57
C GLU A 545 -5.88 -21.01 -36.86
N GLU A 546 -6.44 -22.21 -36.77
CA GLU A 546 -6.80 -23.02 -37.95
C GLU A 546 -7.96 -22.38 -38.75
N ARG A 547 -8.93 -21.77 -38.07
CA ARG A 547 -9.99 -20.97 -38.73
C ARG A 547 -9.39 -19.82 -39.51
N GLU A 548 -8.50 -19.04 -38.90
CA GLU A 548 -7.81 -17.91 -39.55
C GLU A 548 -7.01 -18.37 -40.76
N TYR A 549 -6.25 -19.46 -40.62
CA TYR A 549 -5.51 -20.07 -41.72
C TYR A 549 -6.43 -20.49 -42.88
N ARG A 550 -7.56 -21.14 -42.57
CA ARG A 550 -8.55 -21.55 -43.57
C ARG A 550 -9.13 -20.35 -44.33
N LEU A 551 -9.50 -19.28 -43.63
CA LEU A 551 -10.11 -18.09 -44.24
C LEU A 551 -9.08 -17.38 -45.15
N ASP A 552 -7.85 -17.17 -44.66
CA ASP A 552 -6.76 -16.53 -45.42
C ASP A 552 -6.38 -17.31 -46.70
N HIS A 553 -6.59 -18.63 -46.71
CA HIS A 553 -6.28 -19.51 -47.85
C HIS A 553 -7.52 -19.89 -48.68
N SER A 554 -8.64 -19.20 -48.50
CA SER A 554 -9.85 -19.43 -49.30
C SER A 554 -9.85 -18.58 -50.59
N ASP A 555 -10.57 -19.04 -51.63
CA ASP A 555 -10.59 -18.41 -52.95
C ASP A 555 -11.43 -17.10 -53.02
N HIS A 556 -11.89 -16.57 -51.89
CA HIS A 556 -12.76 -15.38 -51.81
C HIS A 556 -12.30 -14.42 -50.71
N ASP A 557 -12.28 -13.11 -51.00
CA ASP A 557 -11.68 -12.10 -50.12
C ASP A 557 -12.69 -11.36 -49.22
N ASP A 558 -14.00 -11.49 -49.44
CA ASP A 558 -15.05 -10.84 -48.64
C ASP A 558 -15.72 -11.86 -47.69
N PHE A 559 -15.40 -11.83 -46.40
CA PHE A 559 -16.02 -12.69 -45.38
C PHE A 559 -17.14 -11.97 -44.62
N THR A 560 -18.21 -12.70 -44.33
CA THR A 560 -19.23 -12.24 -43.39
C THR A 560 -18.73 -12.34 -41.95
N ASP A 561 -19.30 -11.55 -41.04
CA ASP A 561 -19.01 -11.65 -39.61
C ASP A 561 -19.25 -13.08 -39.10
N GLU A 562 -20.31 -13.75 -39.57
CA GLU A 562 -20.62 -15.14 -39.21
C GLU A 562 -19.51 -16.13 -39.61
N GLU A 563 -18.90 -15.95 -40.80
CA GLU A 563 -17.79 -16.79 -41.26
C GLU A 563 -16.51 -16.54 -40.45
N MET A 564 -16.24 -15.29 -40.10
CA MET A 564 -15.09 -14.92 -39.27
C MET A 564 -15.24 -15.41 -37.83
N MET A 565 -16.47 -15.55 -37.33
CA MET A 565 -16.76 -16.06 -35.98
C MET A 565 -16.77 -17.60 -35.93
N THR A 566 -17.07 -18.30 -37.03
CA THR A 566 -17.36 -19.74 -37.02
C THR A 566 -16.11 -20.64 -37.10
N ILE A 567 -15.91 -21.46 -36.06
CA ILE A 567 -14.94 -22.55 -36.00
C ILE A 567 -15.62 -23.84 -36.49
N THR A 568 -15.03 -24.50 -37.48
CA THR A 568 -15.59 -25.73 -38.09
C THR A 568 -14.98 -27.01 -37.51
N ALA A 569 -15.60 -28.15 -37.80
CA ALA A 569 -15.10 -29.48 -37.46
C ALA A 569 -13.69 -29.74 -38.03
N GLY A 570 -13.41 -29.18 -39.21
CA GLY A 570 -12.08 -29.27 -39.83
C GLY A 570 -11.00 -28.61 -38.99
N ASP A 571 -11.28 -27.42 -38.42
CA ASP A 571 -10.33 -26.68 -37.59
C ASP A 571 -10.03 -27.43 -36.29
N VAL A 572 -11.09 -27.95 -35.64
CA VAL A 572 -10.98 -28.72 -34.39
C VAL A 572 -10.17 -30.00 -34.62
N THR A 573 -10.45 -30.72 -35.71
CA THR A 573 -9.74 -31.97 -36.03
C THR A 573 -8.26 -31.73 -36.32
N SER A 574 -7.95 -30.69 -37.11
CA SER A 574 -6.57 -30.26 -37.41
C SER A 574 -5.82 -29.81 -36.15
N SER A 575 -6.53 -29.28 -35.17
CA SER A 575 -5.97 -28.84 -33.88
C SER A 575 -5.74 -29.98 -32.89
N ALA A 576 -6.70 -30.90 -32.75
CA ALA A 576 -6.69 -31.93 -31.73
C ALA A 576 -5.56 -32.95 -31.91
N ALA A 577 -5.33 -33.42 -33.14
CA ALA A 577 -4.35 -34.47 -33.39
C ALA A 577 -2.89 -34.06 -33.05
N PRO A 578 -2.39 -32.87 -33.45
CA PRO A 578 -1.07 -32.39 -33.03
C PRO A 578 -0.93 -32.22 -31.52
N LEU A 579 -1.95 -31.69 -30.84
CA LEU A 579 -1.94 -31.48 -29.39
C LEU A 579 -1.80 -32.81 -28.63
N LEU A 580 -2.59 -33.82 -29.01
CA LEU A 580 -2.53 -35.15 -28.40
C LEU A 580 -1.18 -35.83 -28.65
N ARG A 581 -0.63 -35.74 -29.86
CA ARG A 581 0.70 -36.28 -30.19
C ARG A 581 1.80 -35.60 -29.37
N GLY A 582 1.73 -34.29 -29.18
CA GLY A 582 2.66 -33.54 -28.33
C GLY A 582 2.65 -34.01 -26.87
N LEU A 583 1.53 -34.56 -26.41
CA LEU A 583 1.35 -35.12 -25.08
C LEU A 583 1.62 -36.64 -25.01
N GLY A 584 1.98 -37.27 -26.13
CA GLY A 584 2.19 -38.73 -26.21
C GLY A 584 0.90 -39.55 -26.09
N LEU A 585 -0.26 -38.93 -26.31
CA LEU A 585 -1.58 -39.58 -26.24
C LEU A 585 -2.01 -40.12 -27.60
N THR A 586 -2.84 -41.17 -27.59
CA THR A 586 -3.44 -41.74 -28.79
C THR A 586 -4.48 -40.81 -29.38
N VAL A 587 -4.44 -40.64 -30.71
CA VAL A 587 -5.45 -39.89 -31.46
C VAL A 587 -6.55 -40.89 -31.86
N PRO A 588 -7.82 -40.63 -31.53
CA PRO A 588 -8.93 -41.46 -32.02
C PRO A 588 -9.00 -41.41 -33.56
N GLU A 589 -9.34 -42.53 -34.20
CA GLU A 589 -9.52 -42.65 -35.67
C GLU A 589 -10.79 -41.98 -36.17
#